data_AF-A0A8S1U4L2-F1
#
_entry.id   AF-A0A8S1U4L2-F1
#
_cell.length_a   1.000
_cell.length_b   1.000
_cell.length_c   1.000
_cell.angle_alpha   90.00
_cell.angle_beta   90.00
_cell.angle_gamma   90.00
#
_symmetry.space_group_name_H-M   'P 1'
#
loop_
_entity.id
_entity.type
_entity.pdbx_description
1 polymer ?
#
loop_
_entity_poly.entity_id
_entity_poly.type
_entity_poly.pdbx_seq_one_letter_code
_entity_poly.pdbx_strand_id
1 'polypeptide(L)'
;MYTLCTEGRTINSESLDLSEKVTMRSETLMKKDKLDNAIVLEDGLVYIGEMQNDERHGYGILIYPNGSILEGNWINGKANGICKLQYSQDEYYQGNILNNRFQGYGEYVNNNSSIYKGQWENNEKHGYGEEYFKNGSIYCGNFIRGMREGEGVYLSSNGSKYEGQFKCNMMEGDGIMFWGDGSTYKGQFQNNDINGYGVYTYPDGSYYEGYFINGKRNGIGSLIRYDGYEVSGEWEEDKFYKN
;
A
#
# COMPACT_ATOMS: atom_id res chain seq x y z
N MET A 1 42.81 41.96 37.27
CA MET A 1 43.09 40.94 36.24
C MET A 1 41.74 40.33 35.86
N TYR A 2 40.90 41.15 35.23
CA TYR A 2 40.51 41.19 33.80
C TYR A 2 39.39 40.18 33.50
N THR A 3 38.31 40.43 32.75
CA THR A 3 37.55 41.61 32.29
C THR A 3 36.37 41.02 31.48
N LEU A 4 35.15 41.52 31.73
CA LEU A 4 33.93 41.72 30.88
C LEU A 4 33.57 40.68 29.77
N CYS A 5 32.34 40.12 29.70
CA CYS A 5 31.10 40.75 29.19
C CYS A 5 31.33 41.40 27.80
N THR A 6 30.63 41.14 26.70
CA THR A 6 29.23 40.82 26.34
C THR A 6 29.29 40.29 24.89
N GLU A 7 28.35 39.53 24.30
CA GLU A 7 27.03 39.90 23.76
C GLU A 7 26.48 38.57 23.17
N GLY A 8 25.26 38.13 23.47
CA GLY A 8 24.12 38.60 22.69
C GLY A 8 24.13 38.02 21.27
N ARG A 9 23.65 36.78 21.08
CA ARG A 9 22.95 36.41 19.85
C ARG A 9 21.72 35.57 20.18
N THR A 10 20.61 36.29 20.25
CA THR A 10 19.27 35.83 19.93
C THR A 10 19.33 35.00 18.66
N ILE A 11 18.92 33.73 18.72
CA ILE A 11 18.67 32.96 17.50
C ILE A 11 17.32 33.46 16.99
N ASN A 12 17.37 34.39 16.04
CA ASN A 12 16.20 34.72 15.24
C ASN A 12 15.75 33.44 14.54
N SER A 13 14.51 33.04 14.81
CA SER A 13 13.81 32.01 14.06
C SER A 13 13.43 32.58 12.70
N GLU A 14 14.36 32.56 11.74
CA GLU A 14 14.10 32.54 10.29
C GLU A 14 15.44 32.48 9.52
N SER A 15 15.50 31.59 8.53
CA SER A 15 16.60 31.39 7.55
C SER A 15 17.94 30.81 8.04
N LEU A 16 17.93 29.56 8.52
CA LEU A 16 19.03 28.67 8.15
C LEU A 16 18.87 28.38 6.65
N ASP A 17 19.91 28.66 5.86
CA ASP A 17 19.95 28.38 4.42
C ASP A 17 19.51 26.93 4.18
N LEU A 18 18.66 26.70 3.17
CA LEU A 18 18.28 25.34 2.79
C LEU A 18 19.54 24.51 2.50
N SER A 19 20.61 25.11 1.98
CA SER A 19 21.89 24.44 1.74
C SER A 19 22.51 23.91 3.04
N GLU A 20 22.49 24.67 4.15
CA GLU A 20 23.03 24.24 5.45
C GLU A 20 22.14 23.19 6.12
N LYS A 21 20.81 23.29 5.98
CA LYS A 21 19.87 22.26 6.50
C LYS A 21 20.00 20.93 5.75
N VAL A 22 20.18 21.00 4.42
CA VAL A 22 20.42 19.83 3.57
C VAL A 22 21.79 19.22 3.91
N THR A 23 22.81 20.06 4.10
CA THR A 23 24.16 19.63 4.51
C THR A 23 24.11 18.89 5.85
N MET A 24 23.49 19.44 6.90
CA MET A 24 23.41 18.77 8.22
C MET A 24 22.59 17.47 8.20
N ARG A 25 21.49 17.41 7.43
CA ARG A 25 20.74 16.14 7.25
C ARG A 25 21.55 15.10 6.49
N SER A 26 22.32 15.53 5.48
CA SER A 26 23.19 14.64 4.70
C SER A 26 24.39 14.14 5.53
N GLU A 27 24.98 14.97 6.38
CA GLU A 27 26.10 14.61 7.28
C GLU A 27 25.69 13.59 8.34
N THR A 28 24.45 13.64 8.83
CA THR A 28 23.95 12.67 9.81
C THR A 28 23.73 11.28 9.20
N LEU A 29 23.50 11.20 7.88
CA LEU A 29 23.22 9.96 7.13
C LEU A 29 24.42 9.46 6.32
N MET A 30 25.41 10.31 6.03
CA MET A 30 26.56 9.99 5.17
C MET A 30 27.89 10.20 5.88
N LYS A 31 28.83 9.28 5.67
CA LYS A 31 30.22 9.45 6.10
C LYS A 31 30.83 10.64 5.35
N LYS A 32 31.59 11.48 6.08
CA LYS A 32 32.27 12.69 5.58
C LYS A 32 33.02 12.48 4.26
N ASP A 33 33.66 11.32 4.07
CA ASP A 33 34.42 10.97 2.87
C ASP A 33 33.56 10.86 1.59
N LYS A 34 32.23 10.72 1.70
CA LYS A 34 31.32 10.75 0.54
C LYS A 34 31.04 12.16 0.03
N LEU A 35 31.23 13.21 0.83
CA LEU A 35 30.87 14.58 0.43
C LEU A 35 31.87 15.24 -0.52
N ASP A 36 33.12 14.76 -0.58
CA ASP A 36 34.19 15.41 -1.37
C ASP A 36 33.93 15.42 -2.88
N ASN A 37 33.00 14.57 -3.36
CA ASN A 37 32.60 14.47 -4.78
C ASN A 37 31.15 14.94 -5.04
N ALA A 38 30.60 15.79 -4.16
CA ALA A 38 29.25 16.32 -4.34
C ALA A 38 29.18 17.37 -5.46
N ILE A 39 28.23 17.18 -6.37
CA ILE A 39 27.91 18.08 -7.47
C ILE A 39 26.56 18.72 -7.19
N VAL A 40 26.51 20.05 -7.12
CA VAL A 40 25.25 20.80 -7.12
C VAL A 40 24.78 20.92 -8.57
N LEU A 41 23.63 20.32 -8.86
CA LEU A 41 22.97 20.36 -10.16
C LEU A 41 21.96 21.52 -10.20
N GLU A 42 21.32 21.70 -11.35
CA GLU A 42 20.21 22.64 -11.50
C GLU A 42 19.08 22.36 -10.49
N ASP A 43 18.30 23.39 -10.16
CA ASP A 43 17.16 23.34 -9.24
C ASP A 43 17.49 22.94 -7.79
N GLY A 44 18.76 23.02 -7.38
CA GLY A 44 19.19 22.74 -6.00
C GLY A 44 19.31 21.25 -5.66
N LEU A 45 19.33 20.39 -6.69
CA LEU A 45 19.64 18.98 -6.56
C LEU A 45 21.13 18.79 -6.21
N VAL A 46 21.45 17.84 -5.34
CA VAL A 46 22.85 17.48 -5.04
C VAL A 46 23.08 16.03 -5.41
N TYR A 47 24.08 15.75 -6.22
CA TYR A 47 24.46 14.41 -6.64
C TYR A 47 25.84 14.03 -6.13
N ILE A 48 25.99 12.81 -5.64
CA ILE A 48 27.25 12.24 -5.17
C ILE A 48 27.38 10.86 -5.82
N GLY A 49 28.28 10.70 -6.77
CA GLY A 49 28.46 9.41 -7.42
C GLY A 49 29.28 9.45 -8.69
N GLU A 50 29.28 8.32 -9.39
CA GLU A 50 29.94 8.17 -10.67
C GLU A 50 29.26 9.04 -11.76
N MET A 51 30.05 9.46 -12.74
CA MET A 51 29.63 10.29 -13.87
C MET A 51 30.25 9.75 -15.16
N GLN A 52 29.52 9.82 -16.27
CA GLN A 52 30.01 9.49 -17.60
C GLN A 52 29.42 10.46 -18.62
N ASN A 53 30.28 11.08 -19.44
CA ASN A 53 29.88 12.05 -20.48
C ASN A 53 28.97 13.17 -19.94
N ASP A 54 29.34 13.77 -18.80
CA ASP A 54 28.58 14.81 -18.09
C ASP A 54 27.19 14.39 -17.60
N GLU A 55 26.88 13.09 -17.63
CA GLU A 55 25.65 12.51 -17.10
C GLU A 55 25.91 11.61 -15.89
N ARG A 56 24.94 11.54 -14.98
CA ARG A 56 24.96 10.59 -13.85
C ARG A 56 25.00 9.17 -14.40
N HIS A 57 25.97 8.38 -13.97
CA HIS A 57 26.18 7.02 -14.44
C HIS A 57 26.77 6.17 -13.31
N GLY A 58 26.59 4.85 -13.30
CA GLY A 58 27.15 3.99 -12.25
C GLY A 58 26.43 4.18 -10.91
N TYR A 59 27.11 3.93 -9.79
CA TYR A 59 26.46 4.07 -8.48
C TYR A 59 26.48 5.53 -8.00
N GLY A 60 25.37 5.99 -7.42
CA GLY A 60 25.30 7.34 -6.90
C GLY A 60 24.08 7.63 -6.03
N ILE A 61 24.14 8.78 -5.36
CA ILE A 61 23.11 9.30 -4.47
C ILE A 61 22.66 10.67 -4.97
N LEU A 62 21.35 10.85 -5.15
CA LEU A 62 20.71 12.12 -5.46
C LEU A 62 19.92 12.61 -4.25
N ILE A 63 20.21 13.82 -3.81
CA ILE A 63 19.51 14.52 -2.72
C ILE A 63 18.63 15.59 -3.35
N TYR A 64 17.34 15.52 -3.04
CA TYR A 64 16.34 16.47 -3.52
C TYR A 64 16.22 17.69 -2.60
N PRO A 65 15.77 18.86 -3.09
CA PRO A 65 15.59 20.07 -2.27
C PRO A 65 14.67 19.88 -1.06
N ASN A 66 13.70 18.95 -1.15
CA ASN A 66 12.81 18.59 -0.05
C ASN A 66 13.48 17.69 1.01
N GLY A 67 14.75 17.32 0.82
CA GLY A 67 15.52 16.43 1.68
C GLY A 67 15.31 14.93 1.42
N SER A 68 14.52 14.55 0.41
CA SER A 68 14.43 13.15 -0.03
C SER A 68 15.77 12.70 -0.64
N ILE A 69 16.07 11.41 -0.53
CA ILE A 69 17.35 10.83 -0.96
C ILE A 69 17.08 9.62 -1.84
N LEU A 70 17.58 9.62 -3.07
CA LEU A 70 17.57 8.48 -3.98
C LEU A 70 18.98 7.90 -4.12
N GLU A 71 19.17 6.68 -3.67
CA GLU A 71 20.43 5.94 -3.76
C GLU A 71 20.28 4.74 -4.70
N GLY A 72 21.23 4.54 -5.60
CA GLY A 72 21.28 3.35 -6.45
C GLY A 72 22.08 3.54 -7.73
N ASN A 73 21.78 2.72 -8.73
CA ASN A 73 22.46 2.77 -10.03
C ASN A 73 21.83 3.78 -10.98
N TRP A 74 22.68 4.39 -11.81
CA TRP A 74 22.35 5.43 -12.77
C TRP A 74 22.85 5.03 -14.16
N ILE A 75 22.05 5.30 -15.18
CA ILE A 75 22.41 5.14 -16.59
C ILE A 75 21.90 6.37 -17.32
N ASN A 76 22.81 7.09 -17.96
CA ASN A 76 22.53 8.27 -18.78
C ASN A 76 21.61 9.28 -18.07
N GLY A 77 22.02 9.68 -16.87
CA GLY A 77 21.30 10.66 -16.07
C GLY A 77 20.05 10.14 -15.36
N LYS A 78 19.68 8.87 -15.50
CA LYS A 78 18.44 8.30 -14.93
C LYS A 78 18.72 7.14 -13.99
N ALA A 79 17.99 7.08 -12.89
CA ALA A 79 18.01 5.95 -11.97
C ALA A 79 17.46 4.69 -12.66
N ASN A 80 18.21 3.60 -12.54
CA ASN A 80 17.97 2.33 -13.21
C ASN A 80 18.49 1.16 -12.35
N GLY A 81 17.73 0.07 -12.25
CA GLY A 81 18.07 -1.09 -11.42
C GLY A 81 17.57 -0.97 -9.98
N ILE A 82 18.22 -1.63 -9.04
CA ILE A 82 17.82 -1.59 -7.63
C ILE A 82 18.22 -0.25 -7.02
N CYS A 83 17.24 0.48 -6.53
CA CYS A 83 17.39 1.77 -5.86
C CYS A 83 16.61 1.80 -4.56
N LYS A 84 17.00 2.74 -3.68
CA LYS A 84 16.28 3.10 -2.48
C LYS A 84 15.97 4.60 -2.50
N LEU A 85 14.70 4.95 -2.42
CA LEU A 85 14.22 6.33 -2.29
C LEU A 85 13.67 6.54 -0.88
N GLN A 86 14.38 7.32 -0.07
CA GLN A 86 13.99 7.72 1.27
C GLN A 86 13.29 9.08 1.22
N TYR A 87 12.02 9.16 1.64
CA TYR A 87 11.26 10.42 1.70
C TYR A 87 11.36 11.08 3.08
N SER A 88 11.25 10.27 4.14
CA SER A 88 11.37 10.68 5.55
C SER A 88 11.90 9.49 6.38
N GLN A 89 12.00 9.58 7.70
CA GLN A 89 12.46 8.45 8.53
C GLN A 89 11.57 7.20 8.38
N ASP A 90 10.26 7.39 8.19
CA ASP A 90 9.26 6.32 8.21
C ASP A 90 8.63 6.05 6.83
N GLU A 91 9.12 6.73 5.78
CA GLU A 91 8.60 6.59 4.42
C GLU A 91 9.72 6.36 3.41
N TYR A 92 9.65 5.24 2.70
CA TYR A 92 10.63 4.88 1.68
C TYR A 92 10.09 3.90 0.64
N TYR A 93 10.73 3.90 -0.52
CA TYR A 93 10.65 2.85 -1.52
C TYR A 93 12.02 2.15 -1.64
N GLN A 94 12.02 0.84 -1.80
CA GLN A 94 13.20 0.06 -2.16
C GLN A 94 12.83 -1.00 -3.18
N GLY A 95 13.43 -0.96 -4.36
CA GLY A 95 13.09 -1.88 -5.43
C GLY A 95 13.67 -1.48 -6.77
N ASN A 96 13.15 -2.10 -7.82
CA ASN A 96 13.57 -1.84 -9.18
C ASN A 96 13.02 -0.50 -9.68
N ILE A 97 13.91 0.33 -10.22
CA ILE A 97 13.60 1.56 -10.93
C ILE A 97 14.06 1.41 -12.38
N LEU A 98 13.26 1.89 -13.33
CA LEU A 98 13.61 1.98 -14.74
C LEU A 98 13.31 3.39 -15.22
N ASN A 99 14.33 4.10 -15.70
CA ASN A 99 14.20 5.48 -16.19
C ASN A 99 13.50 6.42 -15.18
N ASN A 100 13.93 6.39 -13.91
CA ASN A 100 13.35 7.16 -12.80
C ASN A 100 11.92 6.76 -12.39
N ARG A 101 11.41 5.61 -12.82
CA ARG A 101 10.08 5.10 -12.42
C ARG A 101 10.18 3.78 -11.69
N PHE A 102 9.40 3.58 -10.63
CA PHE A 102 9.26 2.27 -10.00
C PHE A 102 8.71 1.28 -11.03
N GLN A 103 9.36 0.14 -11.17
CA GLN A 103 9.09 -0.85 -12.20
C GLN A 103 9.47 -2.24 -11.67
N GLY A 104 8.71 -3.29 -11.96
CA GLY A 104 9.01 -4.63 -11.45
C GLY A 104 8.83 -4.71 -9.92
N TYR A 105 9.55 -5.63 -9.26
CA TYR A 105 9.34 -5.84 -7.84
C TYR A 105 9.96 -4.73 -6.97
N GLY A 106 9.22 -4.29 -5.94
CA GLY A 106 9.69 -3.36 -4.91
C GLY A 106 8.82 -3.35 -3.65
N GLU A 107 9.40 -2.83 -2.57
CA GLU A 107 8.77 -2.60 -1.28
C GLU A 107 8.61 -1.09 -1.04
N TYR A 108 7.41 -0.67 -0.63
CA TYR A 108 7.11 0.70 -0.26
C TYR A 108 6.51 0.73 1.15
N VAL A 109 7.08 1.53 2.02
CA VAL A 109 6.53 1.85 3.34
C VAL A 109 6.08 3.30 3.29
N ASN A 110 4.80 3.55 3.59
CA ASN A 110 4.26 4.90 3.66
C ASN A 110 4.40 5.51 5.07
N ASN A 111 4.15 6.82 5.18
CA ASN A 111 4.19 7.55 6.45
C ASN A 111 3.23 7.04 7.55
N ASN A 112 2.26 6.19 7.20
CA ASN A 112 1.34 5.55 8.11
C ASN A 112 1.78 4.14 8.50
N SER A 113 3.03 3.75 8.20
CA SER A 113 3.59 2.42 8.46
C SER A 113 2.85 1.28 7.76
N SER A 114 2.05 1.58 6.72
CA SER A 114 1.52 0.53 5.84
C SER A 114 2.58 0.16 4.82
N ILE A 115 2.65 -1.12 4.48
CA ILE A 115 3.71 -1.70 3.65
C ILE A 115 3.06 -2.32 2.42
N TYR A 116 3.57 -1.99 1.24
CA TYR A 116 3.29 -2.72 0.01
C TYR A 116 4.54 -3.45 -0.45
N LYS A 117 4.41 -4.72 -0.80
CA LYS A 117 5.45 -5.55 -1.40
C LYS A 117 4.89 -6.19 -2.65
N GLY A 118 5.42 -5.86 -3.82
CA GLY A 118 4.85 -6.41 -5.04
C GLY A 118 5.40 -5.81 -6.31
N GLN A 119 4.71 -6.12 -7.39
CA GLN A 119 5.05 -5.60 -8.70
C GLN A 119 4.61 -4.12 -8.83
N TRP A 120 5.40 -3.37 -9.60
CA TRP A 120 5.20 -1.97 -9.92
C TRP A 120 5.28 -1.80 -11.43
N GLU A 121 4.47 -0.89 -11.97
CA GLU A 121 4.57 -0.45 -13.35
C GLU A 121 4.38 1.05 -13.40
N ASN A 122 5.37 1.77 -13.93
CA ASN A 122 5.31 3.24 -14.08
C ASN A 122 4.89 4.00 -12.80
N ASN A 123 5.47 3.66 -11.64
CA ASN A 123 5.14 4.22 -10.32
C ASN A 123 3.78 3.81 -9.72
N GLU A 124 3.05 2.89 -10.34
CA GLU A 124 1.78 2.38 -9.81
C GLU A 124 1.94 0.92 -9.37
N LYS A 125 1.23 0.51 -8.31
CA LYS A 125 1.10 -0.91 -7.97
C LYS A 125 0.45 -1.64 -9.16
N HIS A 126 1.05 -2.73 -9.60
CA HIS A 126 0.56 -3.51 -10.74
C HIS A 126 0.87 -4.97 -10.49
N GLY A 127 0.17 -5.91 -11.13
CA GLY A 127 0.43 -7.35 -10.98
C GLY A 127 0.21 -7.84 -9.55
N TYR A 128 0.85 -8.94 -9.17
CA TYR A 128 0.69 -9.50 -7.83
C TYR A 128 1.43 -8.67 -6.77
N GLY A 129 0.79 -8.47 -5.62
CA GLY A 129 1.38 -7.82 -4.46
C GLY A 129 0.67 -8.12 -3.15
N GLU A 130 1.34 -7.77 -2.07
CA GLU A 130 0.89 -7.89 -0.69
C GLU A 130 0.87 -6.49 -0.05
N GLU A 131 -0.24 -6.14 0.60
CA GLU A 131 -0.40 -4.89 1.33
C GLU A 131 -0.73 -5.17 2.79
N TYR A 132 0.15 -4.70 3.67
CA TYR A 132 0.03 -4.81 5.12
C TYR A 132 -0.39 -3.44 5.65
N PHE A 133 -1.61 -3.35 6.19
CA PHE A 133 -2.17 -2.10 6.67
C PHE A 133 -1.78 -1.86 8.13
N LYS A 134 -1.66 -0.59 8.53
CA LYS A 134 -1.38 -0.19 9.92
C LYS A 134 -2.33 -0.82 10.95
N ASN A 135 -3.59 -1.05 10.56
CA ASN A 135 -4.60 -1.63 11.45
C ASN A 135 -4.44 -3.16 11.63
N GLY A 136 -3.46 -3.80 10.98
CA GLY A 136 -3.23 -5.25 11.01
C GLY A 136 -3.97 -6.03 9.93
N SER A 137 -4.76 -5.37 9.07
CA SER A 137 -5.36 -6.01 7.90
C SER A 137 -4.28 -6.33 6.86
N ILE A 138 -4.53 -7.34 6.03
CA ILE A 138 -3.62 -7.79 4.98
C ILE A 138 -4.44 -8.01 3.70
N TYR A 139 -3.92 -7.57 2.57
CA TYR A 139 -4.39 -7.94 1.25
C TYR A 139 -3.28 -8.66 0.49
N CYS A 140 -3.59 -9.77 -0.17
CA CYS A 140 -2.70 -10.45 -1.10
C CYS A 140 -3.47 -10.72 -2.40
N GLY A 141 -3.02 -10.17 -3.53
CA GLY A 141 -3.74 -10.35 -4.79
C GLY A 141 -3.21 -9.47 -5.92
N ASN A 142 -3.98 -9.40 -7.00
CA ASN A 142 -3.57 -8.65 -8.19
C ASN A 142 -3.98 -7.17 -8.10
N PHE A 143 -3.15 -6.33 -8.71
CA PHE A 143 -3.34 -4.90 -8.85
C PHE A 143 -3.30 -4.49 -10.33
N ILE A 144 -4.14 -3.54 -10.70
CA ILE A 144 -4.05 -2.81 -11.97
C ILE A 144 -4.13 -1.32 -11.65
N ARG A 145 -3.06 -0.58 -11.98
CA ARG A 145 -2.98 0.88 -11.79
C ARG A 145 -3.32 1.33 -10.37
N GLY A 146 -2.72 0.67 -9.38
CA GLY A 146 -2.93 0.97 -7.97
C GLY A 146 -4.18 0.38 -7.35
N MET A 147 -5.09 -0.20 -8.14
CA MET A 147 -6.36 -0.77 -7.64
C MET A 147 -6.30 -2.29 -7.56
N ARG A 148 -6.86 -2.86 -6.49
CA ARG A 148 -7.08 -4.31 -6.37
C ARG A 148 -8.07 -4.76 -7.45
N GLU A 149 -7.69 -5.77 -8.21
CA GLU A 149 -8.41 -6.24 -9.38
C GLU A 149 -8.21 -7.76 -9.54
N GLY A 150 -9.20 -8.50 -10.01
CA GLY A 150 -9.13 -9.95 -10.18
C GLY A 150 -9.06 -10.69 -8.84
N GLU A 151 -8.49 -11.90 -8.84
CA GLU A 151 -8.45 -12.75 -7.63
C GLU A 151 -7.54 -12.16 -6.54
N GLY A 152 -8.01 -12.25 -5.29
CA GLY A 152 -7.25 -11.85 -4.11
C GLY A 152 -7.83 -12.39 -2.80
N VAL A 153 -7.06 -12.20 -1.74
CA VAL A 153 -7.42 -12.55 -0.37
C VAL A 153 -7.30 -11.30 0.49
N TYR A 154 -8.34 -11.00 1.26
CA TYR A 154 -8.33 -9.91 2.23
C TYR A 154 -8.59 -10.47 3.63
N LEU A 155 -7.60 -10.33 4.51
CA LEU A 155 -7.73 -10.60 5.94
C LEU A 155 -7.91 -9.28 6.67
N SER A 156 -9.04 -9.09 7.30
CA SER A 156 -9.30 -7.92 8.13
C SER A 156 -8.71 -8.08 9.53
N SER A 157 -8.43 -6.95 10.19
CA SER A 157 -7.90 -6.94 11.55
C SER A 157 -8.84 -7.53 12.62
N ASN A 158 -10.13 -7.72 12.30
CA ASN A 158 -11.09 -8.37 13.19
C ASN A 158 -11.13 -9.91 13.03
N GLY A 159 -10.30 -10.47 12.15
CA GLY A 159 -10.23 -11.91 11.88
C GLY A 159 -11.11 -12.39 10.72
N SER A 160 -11.98 -11.54 10.17
CA SER A 160 -12.77 -11.91 8.98
C SER A 160 -11.86 -11.99 7.75
N LYS A 161 -12.13 -12.97 6.87
CA LYS A 161 -11.35 -13.26 5.67
C LYS A 161 -12.26 -13.32 4.46
N TYR A 162 -11.89 -12.62 3.40
CA TYR A 162 -12.49 -12.77 2.07
C TYR A 162 -11.50 -13.40 1.11
N GLU A 163 -11.97 -14.34 0.29
CA GLU A 163 -11.25 -14.96 -0.81
C GLU A 163 -12.12 -14.87 -2.07
N GLY A 164 -11.66 -14.17 -3.11
CA GLY A 164 -12.43 -14.06 -4.34
C GLY A 164 -12.01 -12.88 -5.20
N GLN A 165 -12.95 -12.47 -6.04
CA GLN A 165 -12.74 -11.47 -7.08
C GLN A 165 -12.84 -10.03 -6.54
N PHE A 166 -11.95 -9.18 -7.03
CA PHE A 166 -11.94 -7.75 -6.79
C PHE A 166 -12.10 -6.99 -8.09
N LYS A 167 -12.77 -5.84 -8.01
CA LYS A 167 -12.86 -4.87 -9.10
C LYS A 167 -12.81 -3.46 -8.54
N CYS A 168 -11.89 -2.64 -9.02
CA CYS A 168 -11.71 -1.26 -8.55
C CYS A 168 -11.67 -1.14 -7.01
N ASN A 169 -10.91 -2.02 -6.34
CA ASN A 169 -10.81 -2.12 -4.87
C ASN A 169 -12.03 -2.69 -4.13
N MET A 170 -13.08 -3.13 -4.80
CA MET A 170 -14.28 -3.69 -4.17
C MET A 170 -14.37 -5.21 -4.37
N MET A 171 -14.91 -5.94 -3.39
CA MET A 171 -15.29 -7.35 -3.62
C MET A 171 -16.42 -7.38 -4.65
N GLU A 172 -16.28 -8.21 -5.67
CA GLU A 172 -17.15 -8.27 -6.85
C GLU A 172 -17.16 -9.70 -7.38
N GLY A 173 -18.26 -10.19 -7.94
CA GLY A 173 -18.31 -11.53 -8.54
C GLY A 173 -18.30 -12.64 -7.50
N ASP A 174 -17.72 -13.80 -7.83
CA ASP A 174 -17.75 -14.96 -6.94
C ASP A 174 -16.68 -14.87 -5.84
N GLY A 175 -17.05 -15.23 -4.62
CA GLY A 175 -16.11 -15.27 -3.49
C GLY A 175 -16.62 -16.06 -2.30
N ILE A 176 -15.76 -16.16 -1.28
CA ILE A 176 -16.03 -16.77 0.00
C ILE A 176 -15.66 -15.78 1.10
N MET A 177 -16.60 -15.49 2.00
CA MET A 177 -16.38 -14.71 3.20
C MET A 177 -16.45 -15.61 4.44
N PHE A 178 -15.49 -15.45 5.33
CA PHE A 178 -15.44 -16.05 6.66
C PHE A 178 -15.50 -14.92 7.68
N TRP A 179 -16.42 -14.99 8.64
CA TRP A 179 -16.52 -14.01 9.71
C TRP A 179 -15.97 -14.56 11.03
N GLY A 180 -15.62 -13.64 11.94
CA GLY A 180 -15.07 -13.99 13.26
C GLY A 180 -16.03 -14.74 14.18
N ASP A 181 -17.33 -14.74 13.90
CA ASP A 181 -18.34 -15.51 14.63
C ASP A 181 -18.46 -16.97 14.15
N GLY A 182 -17.70 -17.35 13.12
CA GLY A 182 -17.75 -18.68 12.50
C GLY A 182 -18.76 -18.82 11.38
N SER A 183 -19.56 -17.78 11.08
CA SER A 183 -20.40 -17.78 9.89
C SER A 183 -19.56 -17.74 8.62
N THR A 184 -20.11 -18.27 7.53
CA THR A 184 -19.47 -18.24 6.22
C THR A 184 -20.48 -17.94 5.12
N TYR A 185 -20.03 -17.33 4.03
CA TYR A 185 -20.83 -17.14 2.84
C TYR A 185 -20.01 -17.51 1.62
N LYS A 186 -20.61 -18.29 0.72
CA LYS A 186 -20.04 -18.62 -0.57
C LYS A 186 -21.05 -18.24 -1.64
N GLY A 187 -20.70 -17.31 -2.51
CA GLY A 187 -21.59 -16.86 -3.56
C GLY A 187 -21.14 -15.54 -4.16
N GLN A 188 -22.10 -14.82 -4.72
CA GLN A 188 -21.87 -13.61 -5.46
C GLN A 188 -21.78 -12.37 -4.55
N PHE A 189 -20.91 -11.43 -4.96
CA PHE A 189 -20.66 -10.14 -4.34
C PHE A 189 -20.82 -9.03 -5.38
N GLN A 190 -21.27 -7.87 -4.94
CA GLN A 190 -21.29 -6.66 -5.75
C GLN A 190 -20.98 -5.45 -4.87
N ASN A 191 -20.00 -4.64 -5.25
CA ASN A 191 -19.60 -3.43 -4.52
C ASN A 191 -19.35 -3.63 -3.01
N ASN A 192 -18.72 -4.75 -2.63
CA ASN A 192 -18.48 -5.22 -1.25
C ASN A 192 -19.67 -5.86 -0.50
N ASP A 193 -20.86 -5.88 -1.08
CA ASP A 193 -22.02 -6.51 -0.47
C ASP A 193 -22.29 -7.89 -1.05
N ILE A 194 -22.82 -8.79 -0.23
CA ILE A 194 -23.40 -10.07 -0.67
C ILE A 194 -24.60 -9.74 -1.58
N ASN A 195 -24.55 -10.20 -2.83
CA ASN A 195 -25.57 -9.87 -3.82
C ASN A 195 -25.60 -10.96 -4.89
N GLY A 196 -26.80 -11.43 -5.27
CA GLY A 196 -26.96 -12.57 -6.18
C GLY A 196 -27.13 -13.89 -5.44
N TYR A 197 -26.83 -15.01 -6.09
CA TYR A 197 -27.05 -16.33 -5.51
C TYR A 197 -25.87 -16.78 -4.64
N GLY A 198 -26.16 -17.43 -3.52
CA GLY A 198 -25.13 -17.98 -2.64
C GLY A 198 -25.66 -18.82 -1.49
N VAL A 199 -24.72 -19.31 -0.69
CA VAL A 199 -24.96 -20.11 0.52
C VAL A 199 -24.37 -19.38 1.71
N TYR A 200 -25.21 -18.99 2.66
CA TYR A 200 -24.81 -18.45 3.95
C TYR A 200 -24.95 -19.52 5.03
N THR A 201 -23.84 -19.89 5.67
CA THR A 201 -23.81 -20.85 6.79
C THR A 201 -23.68 -20.08 8.10
N TYR A 202 -24.62 -20.33 9.01
CA TYR A 202 -24.67 -19.73 10.35
C TYR A 202 -23.72 -20.47 11.32
N PRO A 203 -23.33 -19.85 12.44
CA PRO A 203 -22.42 -20.48 13.41
C PRO A 203 -22.93 -21.77 14.04
N ASP A 204 -24.25 -21.97 14.07
CA ASP A 204 -24.90 -23.19 14.60
C ASP A 204 -24.96 -24.35 13.58
N GLY A 205 -24.44 -24.14 12.36
CA GLY A 205 -24.47 -25.10 11.26
C GLY A 205 -25.75 -25.07 10.43
N SER A 206 -26.74 -24.24 10.79
CA SER A 206 -27.85 -23.92 9.90
C SER A 206 -27.30 -23.24 8.64
N TYR A 207 -28.00 -23.31 7.51
CA TYR A 207 -27.62 -22.59 6.30
C TYR A 207 -28.82 -22.12 5.49
N TYR A 208 -28.64 -21.01 4.79
CA TYR A 208 -29.55 -20.52 3.76
C TYR A 208 -28.87 -20.63 2.40
N GLU A 209 -29.57 -21.22 1.44
CA GLU A 209 -29.18 -21.27 0.03
C GLU A 209 -30.24 -20.55 -0.80
N GLY A 210 -29.85 -19.49 -1.52
CA GLY A 210 -30.80 -18.67 -2.26
C GLY A 210 -30.21 -17.34 -2.73
N TYR A 211 -31.10 -16.43 -3.10
CA TYR A 211 -30.73 -15.11 -3.58
C TYR A 211 -30.58 -14.09 -2.45
N PHE A 212 -29.71 -13.12 -2.67
CA PHE A 212 -29.42 -12.02 -1.77
C PHE A 212 -29.45 -10.68 -2.51
N ILE A 213 -29.92 -9.64 -1.83
CA ILE A 213 -29.79 -8.24 -2.26
C ILE A 213 -29.28 -7.45 -1.06
N ASN A 214 -28.12 -6.79 -1.22
CA ASN A 214 -27.47 -5.97 -0.19
C ASN A 214 -27.35 -6.69 1.17
N GLY A 215 -26.91 -7.95 1.15
CA GLY A 215 -26.72 -8.77 2.34
C GLY A 215 -27.97 -9.42 2.93
N LYS A 216 -29.16 -9.16 2.37
CA LYS A 216 -30.42 -9.73 2.88
C LYS A 216 -30.94 -10.81 1.97
N ARG A 217 -31.53 -11.85 2.56
CA ARG A 217 -32.21 -12.92 1.82
C ARG A 217 -33.37 -12.31 1.04
N ASN A 218 -33.41 -12.59 -0.26
CA ASN A 218 -34.38 -12.02 -1.18
C ASN A 218 -34.65 -13.00 -2.32
N GLY A 219 -35.84 -13.05 -2.90
CA GLY A 219 -36.20 -14.02 -3.94
C GLY A 219 -36.32 -15.46 -3.43
N ILE A 220 -36.12 -16.44 -4.31
CA ILE A 220 -36.28 -17.87 -3.99
C ILE A 220 -35.09 -18.38 -3.17
N GLY A 221 -35.36 -19.10 -2.08
CA GLY A 221 -34.33 -19.78 -1.31
C GLY A 221 -34.87 -20.73 -0.24
N SER A 222 -33.94 -21.51 0.32
CA SER A 222 -34.19 -22.55 1.32
C SER A 222 -33.34 -22.31 2.56
N LEU A 223 -33.97 -22.22 3.73
CA LEU A 223 -33.31 -22.19 5.04
C LEU A 223 -33.41 -23.57 5.68
N ILE A 224 -32.27 -24.20 5.91
CA ILE A 224 -32.15 -25.49 6.62
C ILE A 224 -31.54 -25.21 7.99
N ARG A 225 -32.28 -25.54 9.05
CA ARG A 225 -31.81 -25.41 10.43
C ARG A 225 -30.92 -26.59 10.83
N TYR A 226 -30.12 -26.41 11.89
CA TYR A 226 -29.25 -27.46 12.43
C TYR A 226 -29.99 -28.75 12.83
N ASP A 227 -31.30 -28.68 13.12
CA ASP A 227 -32.17 -29.81 13.46
C ASP A 227 -32.76 -30.51 12.22
N GLY A 228 -32.43 -30.04 11.01
CA GLY A 228 -32.93 -30.55 9.74
C GLY A 228 -34.28 -29.96 9.30
N TYR A 229 -34.86 -29.03 10.07
CA TYR A 229 -36.08 -28.34 9.65
C TYR A 229 -35.79 -27.40 8.47
N GLU A 230 -36.57 -27.54 7.40
CA GLU A 230 -36.41 -26.78 6.16
C GLU A 230 -37.59 -25.80 5.96
N VAL A 231 -37.27 -24.57 5.54
CA VAL A 231 -38.23 -23.56 5.08
C VAL A 231 -37.80 -23.05 3.72
N SER A 232 -38.60 -23.35 2.70
CA SER A 232 -38.27 -23.07 1.30
C SER A 232 -39.40 -22.30 0.63
N GLY A 233 -39.06 -21.25 -0.13
CA GLY A 233 -40.04 -20.36 -0.77
C GLY A 233 -39.46 -18.98 -1.06
N GLU A 234 -40.33 -17.97 -1.07
CA GLU A 234 -39.96 -16.60 -1.43
C GLU A 234 -39.59 -15.78 -0.19
N TRP A 235 -38.51 -15.01 -0.31
CA TRP A 235 -37.95 -14.16 0.73
C TRP A 235 -37.94 -12.71 0.25
N GLU A 236 -38.22 -11.76 1.14
CA GLU A 236 -38.06 -10.33 0.87
C GLU A 236 -37.54 -9.67 2.14
N GLU A 237 -36.38 -9.01 2.05
CA GLU A 237 -35.76 -8.30 3.19
C GLU A 237 -35.68 -9.19 4.46
N ASP A 238 -35.18 -10.42 4.30
CA ASP A 238 -35.07 -11.45 5.33
C ASP A 238 -36.39 -12.03 5.88
N LYS A 239 -37.54 -11.67 5.33
CA LYS A 239 -38.85 -12.21 5.71
C LYS A 239 -39.27 -13.32 4.75
N PHE A 240 -39.71 -14.45 5.31
CA PHE A 240 -40.24 -15.57 4.54
C PHE A 240 -41.72 -15.38 4.23
N TYR A 241 -42.11 -15.59 2.97
CA TYR A 241 -43.49 -15.61 2.50
C TYR A 241 -43.83 -17.02 2.02
N LYS A 242 -44.85 -17.59 2.65
CA LYS A 242 -45.41 -18.88 2.24
C LYS A 242 -46.45 -18.62 1.15
N ASN A 243 -46.21 -19.14 -0.05
CA ASN A 243 -47.25 -19.26 -1.07
C ASN A 243 -48.31 -20.29 -0.67
#